data_AF-A0A8C3NUC7-F1
#
_entry.id   AF-A0A8C3NUC7-F1
#
_cell.length_a   1.000
_cell.length_b   1.000
_cell.length_c   1.000
_cell.angle_alpha   90.00
_cell.angle_beta   90.00
_cell.angle_gamma   90.00
#
_symmetry.space_group_name_H-M   'P 1'
#
loop_
_entity.id
_entity.type
_entity.pdbx_description
1 polymer ?
#
loop_
_entity_poly.entity_id
_entity_poly.type
_entity_poly.pdbx_seq_one_letter_code
_entity_poly.pdbx_strand_id
1 'polypeptide(L)'
;MVRKRQAGTMGTSVFLCLFVILLTRCSPSECAGGSDSASHSTASTTEKPVLLNNIADAEAFISGAEVAVIGFFQDPQTPEADQFRLAAGQIAEVPFGLSSSAAVLSHYGASANTVALFRKVDSDRRDLDMNNRDVDAKKLTRFVRMNELRLVTEYNPVTAIGVMQSSLQFNLLLITDKMSPKHPERMRKFRTAAELYKGKILFILLDSNLKTNERVLSYFQLKKSQLPALAIFHTPDDEHVVLTVDEISIERVQDFCNHFLERMQKKEDKSENKPLNEEL
;
A
#
# COMPACT_ATOMS: atom_id res chain seq x y z
N MET A 1 -44.67 15.10 20.91
CA MET A 1 -43.98 15.68 19.74
C MET A 1 -42.79 14.79 19.41
N VAL A 2 -42.98 13.86 18.47
CA VAL A 2 -41.99 12.88 18.04
C VAL A 2 -41.04 13.54 17.04
N ARG A 3 -39.76 13.69 17.39
CA ARG A 3 -38.72 14.09 16.43
C ARG A 3 -38.22 12.83 15.72
N LYS A 4 -38.64 12.69 14.46
CA LYS A 4 -38.20 11.65 13.51
C LYS A 4 -36.68 11.58 13.46
N ARG A 5 -36.15 10.35 13.59
CA ARG A 5 -34.81 9.95 13.16
C ARG A 5 -34.64 10.36 11.70
N GLN A 6 -33.65 11.21 11.41
CA GLN A 6 -33.18 11.37 10.04
C GLN A 6 -32.35 10.14 9.68
N ALA A 7 -32.81 9.46 8.64
CA ALA A 7 -32.13 8.35 8.01
C ALA A 7 -30.72 8.80 7.60
N GLY A 8 -29.73 7.96 7.94
CA GLY A 8 -28.37 8.11 7.45
C GLY A 8 -28.40 8.21 5.93
N THR A 9 -27.88 9.31 5.41
CA THR A 9 -27.45 9.39 4.02
C THR A 9 -26.49 8.22 3.81
N MET A 10 -26.72 7.38 2.81
CA MET A 10 -25.71 6.42 2.33
C MET A 10 -24.51 7.24 1.83
N GLY A 11 -23.65 7.67 2.75
CA GLY A 11 -22.33 8.18 2.44
C GLY A 11 -21.56 7.03 1.81
N THR A 12 -21.14 7.19 0.57
CA THR A 12 -20.15 6.31 -0.05
C THR A 12 -18.93 6.33 0.85
N SER A 13 -18.52 5.20 1.43
CA SER A 13 -17.33 5.16 2.31
C SER A 13 -16.07 5.62 1.57
N VAL A 14 -15.09 6.24 2.27
CA VAL A 14 -13.72 6.50 1.78
C VAL A 14 -13.22 5.28 0.99
N PHE A 15 -13.40 4.11 1.58
CA PHE A 15 -12.94 2.84 1.05
C PHE A 15 -13.70 2.45 -0.22
N LEU A 16 -15.01 2.71 -0.26
CA LEU A 16 -15.83 2.53 -1.46
C LEU A 16 -15.43 3.53 -2.57
N CYS A 17 -15.05 4.77 -2.21
CA CYS A 17 -14.55 5.75 -3.17
C CYS A 17 -13.17 5.39 -3.74
N LEU A 18 -12.28 4.85 -2.91
CA LEU A 18 -11.03 4.24 -3.36
C LEU A 18 -11.29 2.97 -4.20
N PHE A 19 -12.38 2.24 -3.96
CA PHE A 19 -12.71 1.00 -4.69
C PHE A 19 -13.45 1.23 -6.01
N VAL A 20 -14.34 2.22 -6.11
CA VAL A 20 -15.13 2.52 -7.34
C VAL A 20 -14.21 2.90 -8.53
N ILE A 21 -12.95 3.24 -8.25
CA ILE A 21 -11.90 3.41 -9.26
C ILE A 21 -11.58 2.09 -10.00
N LEU A 22 -11.70 0.92 -9.35
CA LEU A 22 -11.50 -0.40 -9.99
C LEU A 22 -12.66 -0.80 -10.92
N LEU A 23 -13.91 -0.51 -10.55
CA LEU A 23 -15.08 -1.09 -11.23
C LEU A 23 -15.49 -0.35 -12.52
N THR A 24 -15.08 0.90 -12.72
CA THR A 24 -15.52 1.68 -13.89
C THR A 24 -14.62 1.59 -15.13
N ARG A 25 -13.54 0.79 -15.11
CA ARG A 25 -12.59 0.73 -16.24
C ARG A 25 -11.94 -0.64 -16.51
N CYS A 26 -12.69 -1.75 -16.40
CA CYS A 26 -12.23 -2.99 -17.03
C CYS A 26 -12.71 -3.05 -18.49
N SER A 27 -11.98 -2.39 -19.39
CA SER A 27 -11.95 -2.74 -20.82
C SER A 27 -10.49 -2.79 -21.25
N PRO A 28 -10.01 -3.91 -21.84
CA PRO A 28 -8.59 -4.13 -22.07
C PRO A 28 -8.16 -3.56 -23.42
N SER A 29 -7.79 -2.29 -23.48
CA SER A 29 -6.89 -1.76 -24.50
C SER A 29 -6.58 -0.29 -24.21
N GLU A 30 -5.33 -0.01 -23.85
CA GLU A 30 -4.51 1.09 -24.40
C GLU A 30 -3.26 1.22 -23.52
N CYS A 31 -2.25 0.41 -23.86
CA CYS A 31 -0.87 0.68 -23.49
C CYS A 31 -0.21 1.46 -24.63
N ALA A 32 0.13 2.71 -24.39
CA ALA A 32 1.18 3.50 -25.06
C ALA A 32 1.36 4.74 -24.18
N GLY A 33 2.51 5.05 -23.60
CA GLY A 33 3.83 5.16 -24.22
C GLY A 33 4.28 6.61 -23.93
N GLY A 34 5.36 6.77 -23.16
CA GLY A 34 5.86 8.08 -22.73
C GLY A 34 7.21 7.99 -22.01
N SER A 35 8.26 7.72 -22.79
CA SER A 35 9.68 8.06 -22.56
C SER A 35 9.86 9.58 -22.39
N ASP A 36 10.83 10.19 -21.71
CA ASP A 36 12.01 9.81 -20.93
C ASP A 36 12.36 11.02 -20.03
N SER A 37 13.05 10.78 -18.90
CA SER A 37 14.10 11.70 -18.44
C SER A 37 15.12 10.93 -17.61
N ALA A 38 16.30 10.76 -18.21
CA ALA A 38 17.43 10.06 -17.64
C ALA A 38 18.10 10.87 -16.52
N SER A 39 18.45 10.19 -15.43
CA SER A 39 19.62 10.55 -14.63
C SER A 39 20.35 9.27 -14.24
N HIS A 40 21.68 9.32 -14.40
CA HIS A 40 22.60 8.19 -14.40
C HIS A 40 22.51 7.32 -13.14
N SER A 41 22.28 6.01 -13.35
CA SER A 41 22.84 4.96 -12.50
C SER A 41 23.10 3.71 -13.34
N THR A 42 24.10 2.97 -12.90
CA THR A 42 24.85 1.88 -13.54
C THR A 42 24.00 0.74 -14.12
N ALA A 43 24.45 0.23 -15.28
CA ALA A 43 24.22 -1.08 -15.89
C ALA A 43 23.02 -1.91 -15.37
N SER A 44 21.97 -2.01 -16.19
CA SER A 44 20.90 -3.02 -16.06
C SER A 44 21.51 -4.43 -16.18
N THR A 45 21.91 -4.98 -15.05
CA THR A 45 22.14 -6.41 -14.88
C THR A 45 20.77 -6.99 -14.61
N THR A 46 20.34 -7.99 -15.39
CA THR A 46 19.18 -8.82 -15.05
C THR A 46 19.51 -9.52 -13.73
N GLU A 47 19.19 -8.88 -12.60
CA GLU A 47 19.50 -9.42 -11.28
C GLU A 47 18.66 -10.67 -11.07
N LYS A 48 19.35 -11.82 -11.16
CA LYS A 48 18.78 -13.12 -10.79
C LYS A 48 18.37 -13.06 -9.31
N PRO A 49 17.30 -13.76 -8.92
CA PRO A 49 16.93 -13.86 -7.51
C PRO A 49 18.12 -14.31 -6.64
N VAL A 50 18.26 -13.69 -5.48
CA VAL A 50 19.29 -14.04 -4.49
C VAL A 50 18.97 -15.41 -3.90
N LEU A 51 19.94 -16.34 -3.89
CA LEU A 51 19.74 -17.67 -3.32
C LEU A 51 19.80 -17.60 -1.79
N LEU A 52 18.74 -18.08 -1.13
CA LEU A 52 18.59 -18.06 0.32
C LEU A 52 18.67 -19.49 0.85
N ASN A 53 19.83 -19.89 1.38
CA ASN A 53 20.10 -21.29 1.73
C ASN A 53 19.75 -21.66 3.18
N ASN A 54 19.63 -20.66 4.06
CA ASN A 54 19.29 -20.85 5.47
C ASN A 54 18.31 -19.78 5.96
N ILE A 55 17.75 -20.01 7.14
CA ILE A 55 16.69 -19.16 7.72
C ILE A 55 17.21 -17.73 7.99
N ALA A 56 18.43 -17.60 8.53
CA ALA A 56 19.02 -16.30 8.86
C ALA A 56 19.19 -15.41 7.62
N ASP A 57 19.64 -15.98 6.49
CA ASP A 57 19.75 -15.24 5.22
C ASP A 57 18.38 -14.78 4.73
N ALA A 58 17.35 -15.63 4.86
CA ALA A 58 15.99 -15.27 4.45
C ALA A 58 15.39 -14.16 5.33
N GLU A 59 15.57 -14.23 6.64
CA GLU A 59 15.13 -13.18 7.58
C GLU A 59 15.87 -11.87 7.34
N ALA A 60 17.19 -11.92 7.14
CA ALA A 60 17.99 -10.75 6.80
C ALA A 60 17.52 -10.12 5.48
N PHE A 61 17.27 -10.95 4.46
CA PHE A 61 16.75 -10.53 3.16
C PHE A 61 15.40 -9.80 3.28
N ILE A 62 14.45 -10.37 4.04
CA ILE A 62 13.13 -9.74 4.27
C ILE A 62 13.28 -8.42 5.03
N SER A 63 14.09 -8.39 6.09
CA SER A 63 14.24 -7.21 6.94
C SER A 63 14.96 -6.03 6.26
N GLY A 64 15.78 -6.34 5.25
CA GLY A 64 16.61 -5.39 4.50
C GLY A 64 15.85 -4.49 3.52
N ALA A 65 14.58 -4.79 3.23
CA ALA A 65 13.76 -4.00 2.31
C ALA A 65 12.39 -3.64 2.91
N GLU A 66 11.72 -2.65 2.32
CA GLU A 66 10.32 -2.35 2.67
C GLU A 66 9.35 -3.41 2.15
N VAL A 67 9.68 -3.95 0.96
CA VAL A 67 9.00 -5.05 0.31
C VAL A 67 10.06 -6.03 -0.19
N ALA A 68 9.88 -7.31 0.11
CA ALA A 68 10.75 -8.38 -0.37
C ALA A 68 9.87 -9.52 -0.91
N VAL A 69 10.32 -10.17 -1.99
CA VAL A 69 9.61 -11.31 -2.57
C VAL A 69 10.51 -12.53 -2.49
N ILE A 70 10.01 -13.64 -1.95
CA ILE A 70 10.73 -14.92 -1.93
C ILE A 70 9.92 -15.96 -2.69
N GLY A 71 10.55 -16.61 -3.66
CA GLY A 71 10.06 -17.83 -4.27
C GLY A 71 10.53 -19.06 -3.49
N PHE A 72 9.61 -19.76 -2.85
CA PHE A 72 9.83 -21.04 -2.19
C PHE A 72 9.48 -22.17 -3.16
N PHE A 73 10.49 -22.88 -3.66
CA PHE A 73 10.30 -23.95 -4.64
C PHE A 73 10.87 -25.26 -4.13
N GLN A 74 10.13 -26.34 -4.26
CA GLN A 74 10.62 -27.68 -3.90
C GLN A 74 11.78 -28.10 -4.80
N ASP A 75 11.68 -27.77 -6.09
CA ASP A 75 12.75 -27.89 -7.08
C ASP A 75 12.91 -26.56 -7.83
N PRO A 76 14.11 -25.93 -7.77
CA PRO A 76 14.36 -24.64 -8.40
C PRO A 76 14.48 -24.71 -9.92
N GLN A 77 14.55 -25.90 -10.54
CA GLN A 77 14.66 -26.10 -11.99
C GLN A 77 13.33 -26.41 -12.67
N THR A 78 12.22 -25.99 -12.04
CA THR A 78 10.86 -26.19 -12.56
C THR A 78 10.43 -25.04 -13.50
N PRO A 79 9.48 -25.29 -14.42
CA PRO A 79 8.90 -24.24 -15.26
C PRO A 79 8.30 -23.08 -14.45
N GLU A 80 7.72 -23.36 -13.29
CA GLU A 80 7.16 -22.37 -12.37
C GLU A 80 8.27 -21.48 -11.79
N ALA A 81 9.42 -22.07 -11.43
CA ALA A 81 10.59 -21.32 -10.98
C ALA A 81 11.21 -20.48 -12.12
N ASP A 82 11.10 -20.91 -13.38
CA ASP A 82 11.47 -20.09 -14.54
C ASP A 82 10.56 -18.88 -14.69
N GLN A 83 9.24 -19.04 -14.54
CA GLN A 83 8.31 -17.90 -14.56
C GLN A 83 8.61 -16.90 -13.45
N PHE A 84 8.99 -17.38 -12.26
CA PHE A 84 9.44 -16.53 -11.16
C PHE A 84 10.71 -15.74 -11.50
N ARG A 85 11.73 -16.39 -12.06
CA ARG A 85 12.96 -15.71 -12.51
C ARG A 85 12.68 -14.66 -13.59
N LEU A 86 11.78 -14.95 -14.53
CA LEU A 86 11.36 -14.00 -15.56
C LEU A 86 10.67 -12.77 -14.96
N ALA A 87 9.77 -12.96 -13.99
CA ALA A 87 9.09 -11.87 -13.31
C ALA A 87 10.06 -11.02 -12.46
N ALA A 88 11.03 -11.66 -11.78
CA ALA A 88 12.08 -10.95 -11.04
C ALA A 88 12.86 -9.99 -11.97
N GLY A 89 13.17 -10.43 -13.19
CA GLY A 89 13.82 -9.58 -14.20
C GLY A 89 12.96 -8.43 -14.74
N GLN A 90 11.64 -8.39 -14.45
CA GLN A 90 10.72 -7.34 -14.90
C GLN A 90 10.46 -6.26 -13.83
N ILE A 91 10.88 -6.47 -12.58
CA ILE A 91 10.62 -5.59 -11.44
C ILE A 91 11.93 -5.32 -10.70
N ALA A 92 12.82 -4.53 -11.31
CA ALA A 92 14.17 -4.28 -10.79
C ALA A 92 14.19 -3.55 -9.44
N GLU A 93 13.13 -2.85 -9.05
CA GLU A 93 13.02 -2.09 -7.81
C GLU A 93 12.53 -2.89 -6.60
N VAL A 94 12.18 -4.16 -6.78
CA VAL A 94 11.78 -5.07 -5.71
C VAL A 94 12.82 -6.18 -5.63
N PRO A 95 13.43 -6.45 -4.46
CA PRO A 95 14.37 -7.54 -4.33
C PRO A 95 13.64 -8.89 -4.35
N PHE A 96 14.18 -9.82 -5.15
CA PHE A 96 13.71 -11.21 -5.24
C PHE A 96 14.72 -12.18 -4.63
N GLY A 97 14.23 -13.06 -3.76
CA GLY A 97 14.97 -14.18 -3.20
C GLY A 97 14.39 -15.49 -3.71
N LEU A 98 15.21 -16.54 -3.78
CA LEU A 98 14.77 -17.89 -4.11
C LEU A 98 15.33 -18.86 -3.07
N SER A 99 14.48 -19.75 -2.57
CA SER A 99 14.91 -20.83 -1.71
C SER A 99 14.29 -22.17 -2.10
N SER A 100 15.12 -23.20 -2.01
CA SER A 100 14.72 -24.61 -2.04
C SER A 100 15.27 -25.38 -0.84
N SER A 101 15.71 -24.65 0.20
CA SER A 101 16.21 -25.24 1.44
C SER A 101 15.04 -25.74 2.28
N ALA A 102 14.99 -27.05 2.58
CA ALA A 102 13.92 -27.65 3.36
C ALA A 102 13.69 -26.93 4.72
N ALA A 103 14.76 -26.44 5.35
CA ALA A 103 14.67 -25.67 6.59
C ALA A 103 13.96 -24.32 6.39
N VAL A 104 14.29 -23.60 5.31
CA VAL A 104 13.66 -22.31 4.98
C VAL A 104 12.19 -22.51 4.59
N LEU A 105 11.91 -23.48 3.73
CA LEU A 105 10.55 -23.82 3.31
C LEU A 105 9.67 -24.17 4.51
N SER A 106 10.17 -25.02 5.42
CA SER A 106 9.44 -25.38 6.63
C SER A 106 9.23 -24.20 7.57
N HIS A 107 10.23 -23.33 7.76
CA HIS A 107 10.12 -22.15 8.62
C HIS A 107 9.01 -21.20 8.14
N TYR A 108 8.87 -21.01 6.83
CA TYR A 108 7.83 -20.16 6.23
C TYR A 108 6.55 -20.94 5.86
N GLY A 109 6.41 -22.20 6.26
CA GLY A 109 5.20 -23.00 5.98
C GLY A 109 4.92 -23.25 4.49
N ALA A 110 5.94 -23.20 3.63
CA ALA A 110 5.82 -23.42 2.19
C ALA A 110 5.94 -24.91 1.85
N SER A 111 4.88 -25.69 2.10
CA SER A 111 4.84 -27.14 1.81
C SER A 111 4.67 -27.46 0.33
N ALA A 112 4.39 -26.46 -0.51
CA ALA A 112 4.26 -26.56 -1.96
C ALA A 112 4.95 -25.35 -2.61
N ASN A 113 5.04 -25.30 -3.95
CA ASN A 113 5.65 -24.15 -4.62
C ASN A 113 4.83 -22.88 -4.31
N THR A 114 5.46 -21.85 -3.75
CA THR A 114 4.78 -20.64 -3.27
C THR A 114 5.67 -19.43 -3.49
N VAL A 115 5.08 -18.34 -3.94
CA VAL A 115 5.74 -17.03 -3.97
C VAL A 115 5.13 -16.17 -2.87
N ALA A 116 5.96 -15.73 -1.94
CA ALA A 116 5.53 -14.88 -0.82
C ALA A 116 6.07 -13.47 -1.00
N LEU A 117 5.20 -12.48 -0.83
CA LEU A 117 5.53 -11.06 -0.72
C LEU A 117 5.42 -10.65 0.74
N PHE A 118 6.49 -10.07 1.27
CA PHE A 118 6.59 -9.59 2.65
C PHE A 118 6.58 -8.06 2.67
N ARG A 119 5.81 -7.47 3.58
CA ARG A 119 5.64 -6.03 3.74
C ARG A 119 6.09 -5.58 5.12
N LYS A 120 7.03 -4.63 5.16
CA LYS A 120 7.54 -4.08 6.43
C LYS A 120 6.62 -3.02 7.03
N VAL A 121 5.78 -2.38 6.21
CA VAL A 121 4.93 -1.24 6.64
C VAL A 121 3.82 -1.68 7.59
N ASP A 122 3.26 -2.87 7.37
CA ASP A 122 2.14 -3.44 8.11
C ASP A 122 2.42 -4.88 8.60
N SER A 123 3.69 -5.30 8.55
CA SER A 123 4.19 -6.60 9.01
C SER A 123 3.45 -7.79 8.38
N ASP A 124 3.02 -7.63 7.14
CA ASP A 124 2.10 -8.55 6.48
C ASP A 124 2.80 -9.42 5.43
N ARG A 125 2.18 -10.57 5.13
CA ARG A 125 2.61 -11.54 4.12
C ARG A 125 1.47 -11.85 3.17
N ARG A 126 1.78 -11.93 1.88
CA ARG A 126 0.84 -12.35 0.84
C ARG A 126 1.46 -13.47 0.02
N ASP A 127 0.72 -14.56 -0.11
CA ASP A 127 1.17 -15.75 -0.81
C ASP A 127 0.44 -15.91 -2.14
N LEU A 128 1.18 -16.36 -3.14
CA LEU A 128 0.70 -16.79 -4.44
C LEU A 128 1.06 -18.26 -4.60
N ASP A 129 0.03 -19.08 -4.81
CA ASP A 129 0.19 -20.49 -5.14
C ASP A 129 0.78 -20.64 -6.54
N MET A 130 1.96 -21.25 -6.63
CA MET A 130 2.67 -21.51 -7.88
C MET A 130 2.41 -22.91 -8.43
N ASN A 131 1.63 -23.76 -7.77
CA ASN A 131 1.32 -25.11 -8.25
C ASN A 131 0.28 -25.10 -9.37
N ASN A 132 -0.37 -23.95 -9.60
CA ASN A 132 -1.26 -23.75 -10.74
C ASN A 132 -0.45 -23.34 -11.99
N ARG A 133 -0.50 -24.18 -13.03
CA ARG A 133 0.20 -23.97 -14.32
C ARG A 133 -0.25 -22.72 -15.08
N ASP A 134 -1.38 -22.11 -14.69
CA ASP A 134 -1.85 -20.87 -15.29
C ASP A 134 -1.07 -19.64 -14.81
N VAL A 135 -0.22 -19.74 -13.78
CA VAL A 135 0.54 -18.60 -13.25
C VAL A 135 1.81 -18.36 -14.06
N ASP A 136 1.73 -17.43 -15.01
CA ASP A 136 2.87 -16.96 -15.78
C ASP A 136 3.58 -15.75 -15.12
N ALA A 137 4.74 -15.37 -15.66
CA ALA A 137 5.50 -14.22 -15.19
C ALA A 137 4.67 -12.93 -15.14
N LYS A 138 3.73 -12.74 -16.07
CA LYS A 138 2.88 -11.54 -16.12
C LYS A 138 1.91 -11.50 -14.94
N LYS A 139 1.26 -12.62 -14.61
CA LYS A 139 0.38 -12.74 -13.45
C LYS A 139 1.16 -12.57 -12.15
N LEU A 140 2.37 -13.10 -12.07
CA LEU A 140 3.25 -12.91 -10.91
C LEU A 140 3.67 -11.45 -10.75
N THR A 141 4.13 -10.80 -11.82
CA THR A 141 4.44 -9.37 -11.83
C THR A 141 3.24 -8.57 -11.35
N ARG A 142 2.03 -8.87 -11.86
CA ARG A 142 0.80 -8.22 -11.42
C ARG A 142 0.52 -8.46 -9.93
N PHE A 143 0.69 -9.69 -9.44
CA PHE A 143 0.53 -10.03 -8.03
C PHE A 143 1.45 -9.17 -7.15
N VAL A 144 2.73 -9.04 -7.50
CA VAL A 144 3.68 -8.19 -6.77
C VAL A 144 3.20 -6.74 -6.78
N ARG A 145 2.89 -6.17 -7.96
CA ARG A 145 2.46 -4.76 -8.08
C ARG A 145 1.18 -4.44 -7.31
N MET A 146 0.23 -5.37 -7.25
CA MET A 146 -1.04 -5.16 -6.54
C MET A 146 -0.88 -5.25 -5.03
N ASN A 147 0.10 -5.98 -4.53
CA ASN A 147 0.28 -6.22 -3.09
C ASN A 147 1.42 -5.39 -2.47
N GLU A 148 2.30 -4.80 -3.29
CA GLU A 148 3.39 -3.94 -2.85
C GLU A 148 2.86 -2.75 -2.05
N LEU A 149 3.19 -2.69 -0.75
CA LEU A 149 3.03 -1.50 0.07
C LEU A 149 4.37 -1.11 0.70
N ARG A 150 4.74 0.14 0.45
CA ARG A 150 5.93 0.80 0.95
C ARG A 150 5.58 1.77 2.07
N LEU A 151 6.59 2.31 2.73
CA LEU A 151 6.42 3.28 3.81
C LEU A 151 5.56 4.47 3.38
N VAL A 152 5.79 4.97 2.16
CA VAL A 152 4.86 5.87 1.45
C VAL A 152 4.51 5.21 0.13
N THR A 153 3.23 4.88 -0.05
CA THR A 153 2.73 4.21 -1.26
C THR A 153 1.98 5.21 -2.13
N GLU A 154 2.32 5.29 -3.41
CA GLU A 154 1.54 6.08 -4.36
C GLU A 154 0.24 5.35 -4.71
N TYR A 155 -0.88 6.04 -4.51
CA TYR A 155 -2.20 5.52 -4.81
C TYR A 155 -2.50 5.65 -6.31
N ASN A 156 -2.81 4.51 -6.91
CA ASN A 156 -3.28 4.38 -8.28
C ASN A 156 -4.14 3.10 -8.39
N PRO A 157 -4.80 2.84 -9.54
CA PRO A 157 -5.67 1.68 -9.69
C PRO A 157 -5.01 0.31 -9.44
N VAL A 158 -3.67 0.21 -9.60
CA VAL A 158 -2.93 -1.04 -9.37
C VAL A 158 -2.66 -1.23 -7.86
N THR A 159 -2.17 -0.19 -7.19
CA THR A 159 -1.82 -0.23 -5.76
C THR A 159 -3.04 -0.15 -4.83
N ALA A 160 -4.20 0.26 -5.35
CA ALA A 160 -5.45 0.36 -4.60
C ALA A 160 -5.80 -0.94 -3.88
N ILE A 161 -5.59 -2.10 -4.52
CA ILE A 161 -5.86 -3.41 -3.91
C ILE A 161 -5.01 -3.61 -2.66
N GLY A 162 -3.70 -3.40 -2.77
CA GLY A 162 -2.78 -3.55 -1.64
C GLY A 162 -3.12 -2.61 -0.49
N VAL A 163 -3.41 -1.33 -0.81
CA VAL A 163 -3.81 -0.31 0.19
C VAL A 163 -5.06 -0.76 0.94
N MET A 164 -6.05 -1.26 0.21
CA MET A 164 -7.28 -1.76 0.81
C MET A 164 -7.08 -3.01 1.66
N GLN A 165 -6.15 -3.88 1.26
CA GLN A 165 -5.82 -5.10 1.98
C GLN A 165 -4.77 -4.89 3.08
N SER A 166 -4.45 -3.65 3.45
CA SER A 166 -3.58 -3.40 4.60
C SER A 166 -4.30 -3.73 5.90
N SER A 167 -3.55 -4.27 6.86
CA SER A 167 -4.04 -4.49 8.22
C SER A 167 -4.12 -3.19 9.04
N LEU A 168 -3.51 -2.09 8.55
CA LEU A 168 -3.55 -0.80 9.21
C LEU A 168 -4.90 -0.12 9.03
N GLN A 169 -5.49 0.30 10.15
CA GLN A 169 -6.81 0.93 10.18
C GLN A 169 -6.75 2.44 9.94
N PHE A 170 -5.61 3.06 10.25
CA PHE A 170 -5.39 4.50 10.06
C PHE A 170 -4.59 4.76 8.80
N ASN A 171 -5.02 5.77 8.04
CA ASN A 171 -4.42 6.14 6.77
C ASN A 171 -4.23 7.65 6.71
N LEU A 172 -3.09 8.10 6.19
CA LEU A 172 -2.81 9.51 5.92
C LEU A 172 -2.48 9.71 4.44
N LEU A 173 -3.28 10.51 3.77
CA LEU A 173 -3.06 10.90 2.37
C LEU A 173 -2.36 12.25 2.30
N LEU A 174 -1.27 12.31 1.55
CA LEU A 174 -0.76 13.54 0.96
C LEU A 174 -1.34 13.70 -0.43
N ILE A 175 -2.25 14.65 -0.59
CA ILE A 175 -2.87 15.00 -1.87
C ILE A 175 -2.12 16.20 -2.45
N THR A 176 -1.48 16.01 -3.60
CA THR A 176 -0.55 17.01 -4.12
C THR A 176 -0.47 17.00 -5.63
N ASP A 177 -0.03 18.12 -6.22
CA ASP A 177 0.54 18.14 -7.56
C ASP A 177 1.97 17.57 -7.50
N LYS A 178 2.20 16.46 -8.20
CA LYS A 178 3.50 15.78 -8.30
C LYS A 178 4.48 16.51 -9.24
N MET A 179 3.98 17.33 -10.15
CA MET A 179 4.77 18.14 -11.08
C MET A 179 5.27 19.45 -10.45
N SER A 180 4.77 19.80 -9.26
CA SER A 180 5.21 20.99 -8.53
C SER A 180 6.71 20.92 -8.22
N PRO A 181 7.49 22.01 -8.39
CA PRO A 181 8.91 22.02 -8.03
C PRO A 181 9.16 21.83 -6.52
N LYS A 182 8.15 22.07 -5.68
CA LYS A 182 8.21 21.81 -4.23
C LYS A 182 7.98 20.34 -3.87
N HIS A 183 7.58 19.49 -4.82
CA HIS A 183 7.22 18.10 -4.57
C HIS A 183 8.36 17.25 -3.97
N PRO A 184 9.62 17.32 -4.44
CA PRO A 184 10.70 16.52 -3.87
C PRO A 184 10.95 16.79 -2.38
N GLU A 185 10.99 18.07 -1.98
CA GLU A 185 11.18 18.45 -0.58
C GLU A 185 9.98 18.02 0.29
N ARG A 186 8.77 18.21 -0.24
CA ARG A 186 7.53 17.77 0.39
C ARG A 186 7.53 16.27 0.67
N MET A 187 7.92 15.46 -0.33
CA MET A 187 8.03 14.01 -0.19
C MET A 187 9.10 13.58 0.81
N ARG A 188 10.25 14.28 0.85
CA ARG A 188 11.28 14.02 1.87
C ARG A 188 10.70 14.18 3.28
N LYS A 189 10.05 15.32 3.56
CA LYS A 189 9.45 15.60 4.88
C LYS A 189 8.32 14.62 5.21
N PHE A 190 7.46 14.31 4.24
CA PHE A 190 6.36 13.37 4.41
C PHE A 190 6.87 11.95 4.72
N ARG A 191 7.92 11.49 4.03
CA ARG A 191 8.56 10.19 4.31
C ARG A 191 9.23 10.17 5.68
N THR A 192 9.91 11.24 6.08
CA THR A 192 10.48 11.34 7.43
C THR A 192 9.40 11.26 8.51
N ALA A 193 8.25 11.91 8.30
CA ALA A 193 7.12 11.79 9.21
C ALA A 193 6.53 10.36 9.23
N ALA A 194 6.48 9.68 8.08
CA ALA A 194 5.96 8.31 7.97
C ALA A 194 6.71 7.30 8.86
N GLU A 195 8.03 7.43 8.98
CA GLU A 195 8.85 6.54 9.83
C GLU A 195 8.38 6.53 11.30
N LEU A 196 7.85 7.65 11.79
CA LEU A 196 7.37 7.81 13.17
C LEU A 196 6.07 7.04 13.45
N TYR A 197 5.34 6.66 12.40
CA TYR A 197 4.03 6.01 12.48
C TYR A 197 4.01 4.62 11.84
N LYS A 198 5.18 4.04 11.57
CA LYS A 198 5.31 2.71 11.00
C LYS A 198 4.56 1.67 11.83
N GLY A 199 3.81 0.80 11.15
CA GLY A 199 2.95 -0.20 11.81
C GLY A 199 1.70 0.39 12.49
N LYS A 200 1.44 1.70 12.36
CA LYS A 200 0.28 2.37 12.97
C LYS A 200 -0.58 3.12 11.95
N ILE A 201 0.05 3.92 11.08
CA ILE A 201 -0.64 4.70 10.04
C ILE A 201 -0.02 4.38 8.68
N LEU A 202 -0.84 4.03 7.69
CA LEU A 202 -0.40 3.88 6.31
C LEU A 202 -0.30 5.26 5.64
N PHE A 203 0.88 5.61 5.14
CA PHE A 203 1.10 6.88 4.44
C PHE A 203 0.95 6.68 2.93
N ILE A 204 0.11 7.52 2.33
CA ILE A 204 -0.31 7.38 0.93
C ILE A 204 -0.07 8.69 0.20
N LEU A 205 0.59 8.61 -0.96
CA LEU A 205 0.70 9.74 -1.89
C LEU A 205 -0.42 9.66 -2.91
N LEU A 206 -1.16 10.75 -3.10
CA LEU A 206 -2.18 10.86 -4.14
C LEU A 206 -1.84 12.02 -5.09
N ASP A 207 -1.49 11.67 -6.32
CA ASP A 207 -1.21 12.64 -7.38
C ASP A 207 -2.52 13.19 -7.95
N SER A 208 -2.68 14.52 -7.84
CA SER A 208 -3.83 15.26 -8.35
C SER A 208 -3.85 15.45 -9.86
N ASN A 209 -2.75 15.11 -10.55
CA ASN A 209 -2.69 15.14 -12.02
C ASN A 209 -3.33 13.92 -12.67
N LEU A 210 -3.45 12.81 -11.94
CA LEU A 210 -4.11 11.60 -12.44
C LEU A 210 -5.63 11.79 -12.42
N LYS A 211 -6.26 11.76 -13.60
CA LYS A 211 -7.73 11.88 -13.74
C LYS A 211 -8.49 10.82 -12.93
N THR A 212 -7.92 9.63 -12.78
CA THR A 212 -8.52 8.55 -11.96
C THR A 212 -8.69 8.94 -10.49
N ASN A 213 -7.93 9.92 -10.01
CA ASN A 213 -7.94 10.36 -8.62
C ASN A 213 -8.94 11.51 -8.35
N GLU A 214 -9.58 12.08 -9.38
CA GLU A 214 -10.56 13.19 -9.21
C GLU A 214 -11.74 12.82 -8.30
N ARG A 215 -12.16 11.55 -8.30
CA ARG A 215 -13.18 11.04 -7.39
C ARG A 215 -12.74 11.09 -5.93
N VAL A 216 -11.47 10.83 -5.66
CA VAL A 216 -10.91 10.89 -4.30
C VAL A 216 -10.85 12.34 -3.81
N LEU A 217 -10.46 13.28 -4.68
CA LEU A 217 -10.52 14.72 -4.36
C LEU A 217 -11.94 15.14 -4.02
N SER A 218 -12.92 14.69 -4.82
CA SER A 218 -14.33 15.00 -4.61
C SER A 218 -14.87 14.42 -3.30
N TYR A 219 -14.45 13.20 -2.96
CA TYR A 219 -14.78 12.56 -1.68
C TYR A 219 -14.33 13.41 -0.48
N PHE A 220 -13.07 13.87 -0.50
CA PHE A 220 -12.52 14.77 0.52
C PHE A 220 -12.92 16.24 0.34
N GLN A 221 -13.83 16.54 -0.60
CA GLN A 221 -14.34 17.88 -0.88
C GLN A 221 -13.22 18.91 -1.20
N LEU A 222 -12.13 18.45 -1.80
CA LEU A 222 -10.96 19.25 -2.15
C LEU A 222 -10.99 19.70 -3.61
N LYS A 223 -10.61 20.96 -3.83
CA LYS A 223 -10.30 21.51 -5.16
C LYS A 223 -8.79 21.51 -5.39
N LYS A 224 -8.37 21.43 -6.66
CA LYS A 224 -6.93 21.51 -7.01
C LYS A 224 -6.25 22.78 -6.51
N SER A 225 -6.99 23.90 -6.42
CA SER A 225 -6.48 25.17 -5.89
C SER A 225 -6.19 25.17 -4.39
N GLN A 226 -6.61 24.13 -3.66
CA GLN A 226 -6.40 23.97 -2.22
C GLN A 226 -5.26 22.99 -1.91
N LEU A 227 -4.52 22.55 -2.93
CA LEU A 227 -3.42 21.59 -2.77
C LEU A 227 -2.09 22.32 -2.53
N PRO A 228 -1.18 21.74 -1.71
CA PRO A 228 -1.27 20.40 -1.11
C PRO A 228 -2.24 20.32 0.08
N ALA A 229 -2.76 19.12 0.33
CA ALA A 229 -3.61 18.85 1.48
C ALA A 229 -3.26 17.50 2.11
N LEU A 230 -3.51 17.40 3.41
CA LEU A 230 -3.49 16.16 4.18
C LEU A 230 -4.91 15.69 4.44
N ALA A 231 -5.18 14.41 4.27
CA ALA A 231 -6.44 13.80 4.69
C ALA A 231 -6.11 12.56 5.53
N ILE A 232 -6.50 12.58 6.80
CA ILE A 232 -6.36 11.41 7.67
C ILE A 232 -7.71 10.75 7.83
N PHE A 233 -7.75 9.42 7.79
CA PHE A 233 -8.98 8.68 7.98
C PHE A 233 -8.77 7.35 8.71
N HIS A 234 -9.84 6.91 9.36
CA HIS A 234 -9.96 5.62 9.99
C HIS A 234 -10.90 4.74 9.16
N THR A 235 -10.39 3.61 8.67
CA THR A 235 -11.12 2.74 7.73
C THR A 235 -12.38 2.11 8.32
N PRO A 236 -12.38 1.55 9.55
CA PRO A 236 -13.54 0.83 10.09
C PRO A 236 -14.83 1.66 10.19
N ASP A 237 -14.76 2.93 10.55
CA ASP A 237 -15.93 3.79 10.78
C ASP A 237 -16.00 5.02 9.87
N ASP A 238 -15.12 5.09 8.88
CA ASP A 238 -15.09 6.12 7.83
C ASP A 238 -14.87 7.57 8.34
N GLU A 239 -14.44 7.72 9.60
CA GLU A 239 -14.10 9.02 10.19
C GLU A 239 -12.87 9.59 9.50
N HIS A 240 -12.95 10.86 9.08
CA HIS A 240 -11.85 11.53 8.42
C HIS A 240 -11.78 13.02 8.75
N VAL A 241 -10.59 13.58 8.63
CA VAL A 241 -10.33 15.01 8.75
C VAL A 241 -9.42 15.43 7.60
N VAL A 242 -9.68 16.60 7.03
CA VAL A 242 -8.88 17.21 5.96
C VAL A 242 -8.21 18.47 6.50
N LEU A 243 -6.93 18.65 6.15
CA LEU A 243 -6.13 19.82 6.48
C LEU A 243 -5.45 20.33 5.21
N THR A 244 -5.85 21.50 4.73
CA THR A 244 -5.14 22.22 3.66
C THR A 244 -3.92 22.93 4.22
N VAL A 245 -2.79 22.86 3.53
CA VAL A 245 -1.53 23.46 3.99
C VAL A 245 -0.80 24.12 2.84
N ASP A 246 -0.10 25.22 3.12
CA ASP A 246 0.79 25.80 2.11
C ASP A 246 2.02 24.91 1.89
N GLU A 247 2.56 24.39 3.01
CA GLU A 247 3.74 23.55 3.04
C GLU A 247 3.62 22.42 4.08
N ILE A 248 4.28 21.30 3.77
CA ILE A 248 4.39 20.16 4.68
C ILE A 248 5.62 20.39 5.57
N SER A 249 5.43 20.30 6.89
CA SER A 249 6.51 20.13 7.88
C SER A 249 6.30 18.83 8.63
N ILE A 250 7.38 18.31 9.24
CA ILE A 250 7.31 17.08 10.03
C ILE A 250 6.44 17.31 11.26
N GLU A 251 6.61 18.44 11.98
CA GLU A 251 5.81 18.72 13.18
C GLU A 251 4.32 18.81 12.85
N ARG A 252 3.97 19.50 11.76
CA ARG A 252 2.56 19.64 11.36
C ARG A 252 1.91 18.31 11.01
N VAL A 253 2.63 17.41 10.34
CA VAL A 253 2.12 16.06 10.07
C VAL A 253 1.95 15.30 11.38
N GLN A 254 2.92 15.40 12.30
CA GLN A 254 2.84 14.74 13.60
C GLN A 254 1.64 15.22 14.43
N ASP A 255 1.49 16.54 14.58
CA ASP A 255 0.40 17.15 15.33
C ASP A 255 -0.96 16.73 14.77
N PHE A 256 -1.08 16.74 13.44
CA PHE A 256 -2.30 16.34 12.74
C PHE A 256 -2.66 14.88 13.00
N CYS A 257 -1.68 13.97 12.88
CA CYS A 257 -1.88 12.55 13.17
C CYS A 257 -2.22 12.29 14.64
N ASN A 258 -1.46 12.85 15.57
CA ASN A 258 -1.66 12.62 17.00
C ASN A 258 -3.01 13.13 17.48
N HIS A 259 -3.41 14.33 17.06
CA HIS A 259 -4.71 14.88 17.41
C HIS A 259 -5.87 13.99 16.94
N PHE A 260 -5.77 13.45 15.72
CA PHE A 260 -6.79 12.53 15.20
C PHE A 260 -6.80 11.20 15.98
N LEU A 261 -5.63 10.59 16.21
CA LEU A 261 -5.52 9.34 16.99
C LEU A 261 -6.07 9.49 18.41
N GLU A 262 -5.75 10.57 19.11
CA GLU A 262 -6.28 10.86 20.44
C GLU A 262 -7.80 11.03 20.44
N ARG A 263 -8.36 11.68 19.41
CA ARG A 263 -9.81 11.80 19.24
C ARG A 263 -10.46 10.43 19.06
N MET A 264 -9.85 9.55 18.27
CA MET A 264 -10.37 8.21 18.01
C MET A 264 -10.32 7.33 19.26
N GLN A 265 -9.21 7.37 20.00
CA GLN A 265 -9.10 6.68 21.30
C GLN A 265 -10.17 7.13 22.29
N LYS A 266 -10.38 8.45 22.44
CA LYS A 266 -11.43 9.00 23.32
C LYS A 266 -12.84 8.59 22.90
N LYS A 267 -13.07 8.29 21.62
CA LYS A 267 -14.37 7.82 21.09
C LYS A 267 -14.59 6.36 21.48
N GLU A 268 -13.58 5.53 21.33
CA GLU A 268 -13.59 4.11 21.73
C GLU A 268 -13.84 3.98 23.25
N ASP A 269 -13.06 4.69 24.08
CA ASP A 269 -13.22 4.68 25.54
C ASP A 269 -14.65 5.04 25.98
N LYS A 270 -15.28 6.02 25.32
CA LYS A 270 -16.66 6.42 25.63
C LYS A 270 -17.69 5.39 25.20
N SER A 271 -17.42 4.66 24.12
CA SER A 271 -18.31 3.61 23.63
C SER A 271 -18.27 2.37 24.52
N GLU A 272 -17.08 2.01 25.03
CA GLU A 272 -16.90 0.88 25.97
C GLU A 272 -17.48 1.19 27.36
N ASN A 273 -17.39 2.45 27.82
CA ASN A 273 -17.91 2.86 29.12
C ASN A 273 -19.43 3.17 29.12
N LYS A 274 -20.17 2.90 28.04
CA LYS A 274 -21.63 3.08 28.01
C LYS A 274 -22.29 1.83 28.65
N PRO A 275 -22.96 1.95 29.82
CA PRO A 275 -23.55 0.79 30.49
C PRO A 275 -24.66 0.16 29.63
N LEU A 276 -24.69 -1.17 29.62
CA LEU A 276 -25.63 -2.04 28.86
C LEU A 276 -27.11 -1.94 29.28
N ASN A 277 -27.50 -0.96 30.09
CA ASN A 277 -28.85 -0.85 30.65
C ASN A 277 -29.58 0.38 30.13
N GLU A 278 -30.25 0.24 28.99
CA GLU A 278 -31.43 1.03 28.61
C GLU A 278 -32.38 0.16 27.78
N GLU A 279 -32.80 -0.98 28.35
CA GLU A 279 -34.11 -1.55 28.04
C GLU A 279 -34.91 -1.58 29.36
N LEU A 280 -35.83 -0.64 29.45
CA LEU A 280 -37.01 -0.64 30.33
C LEU A 280 -38.22 -0.31 29.47
#